data_AF-A0A0B4EQA4-F1
#
_entry.id   AF-A0A0B4EQA4-F1
#
_cell.length_a   1.000
_cell.length_b   1.000
_cell.length_c   1.000
_cell.angle_alpha   90.00
_cell.angle_beta   90.00
_cell.angle_gamma   90.00
#
_symmetry.space_group_name_H-M   'P 1'
#
loop_
_entity.id
_entity.type
_entity.pdbx_description
1 polymer ?
#
loop_
_entity_poly.entity_id
_entity_poly.type
_entity_poly.pdbx_seq_one_letter_code
_entity_poly.pdbx_strand_id
1 'polypeptide(L)'
;MTAEQLAPVPPDPEPWLPRDTPAEIRQFAIESLRWQAQEIIDELLSSTDPADELAKARLRRFVARNPGRPEKALLEQFMASEDGPAL
;
A
#
# COMPACT_ATOMS: atom_id res chain seq x y z
N MET A 1 13.36 12.04 40.64
CA MET A 1 12.81 12.32 39.29
C MET A 1 13.50 11.36 38.32
N THR A 2 12.98 10.14 38.16
CA THR A 2 13.50 9.17 37.19
C THR A 2 12.90 9.52 35.84
N ALA A 3 13.70 10.10 34.95
CA ALA A 3 13.32 10.29 33.56
C ALA A 3 13.32 8.90 32.91
N GLU A 4 12.15 8.26 32.85
CA GLU A 4 11.93 7.14 31.94
C GLU A 4 12.18 7.67 30.53
N GLN A 5 13.35 7.33 29.99
CA GLN A 5 13.66 7.47 28.58
C GLN A 5 12.67 6.60 27.83
N LEU A 6 11.56 7.21 27.39
CA LEU A 6 10.65 6.64 26.41
C LEU A 6 11.47 6.34 25.16
N ALA A 7 11.91 5.09 25.02
CA ALA A 7 12.51 4.61 23.80
C ALA A 7 11.54 4.96 22.65
N PRO A 8 12.04 5.46 21.50
CA PRO A 8 11.19 5.76 20.37
C PRO A 8 10.42 4.49 20.02
N VAL A 9 9.10 4.54 20.19
CA VAL A 9 8.19 3.47 19.77
C VAL A 9 8.47 3.27 18.28
N PRO A 10 8.92 2.07 17.85
CA PRO A 10 9.08 1.81 16.43
C PRO A 10 7.73 2.09 15.77
N PRO A 11 7.68 2.81 14.63
CA PRO A 11 6.42 3.10 13.96
C PRO A 11 5.70 1.77 13.75
N ASP A 12 4.48 1.69 14.27
CA ASP A 12 3.65 0.49 14.13
C ASP A 12 3.51 0.22 12.63
N PRO A 13 3.98 -0.92 12.12
CA PRO A 13 4.00 -1.13 10.68
C PRO A 13 2.59 -1.14 10.07
N GLU A 14 1.56 -1.42 10.86
CA GLU A 14 0.15 -1.41 10.45
C GLU A 14 -0.75 -0.67 11.46
N PRO A 15 -0.83 0.67 11.42
CA PRO A 15 -1.59 1.48 12.39
C PRO A 15 -3.11 1.25 12.35
N TRP A 16 -3.60 0.55 11.32
CA TRP A 16 -5.01 0.16 11.15
C TRP A 16 -5.33 -1.20 11.78
N LEU A 17 -4.34 -1.97 12.25
CA LEU A 17 -4.53 -3.24 12.97
C LEU A 17 -4.33 -3.02 14.47
N PRO A 18 -5.37 -3.23 15.29
CA PRO A 18 -5.22 -3.22 16.74
C PRO A 18 -4.07 -4.14 17.21
N ARG A 19 -3.30 -3.71 18.21
CA ARG A 19 -2.22 -4.52 18.79
C ARG A 19 -2.74 -5.82 19.39
N ASP A 20 -3.98 -5.80 19.84
CA ASP A 20 -4.64 -6.92 20.50
C ASP A 20 -5.20 -7.96 19.49
N THR A 21 -5.09 -7.69 18.18
CA THR A 21 -5.49 -8.63 17.13
C THR A 21 -4.60 -9.88 17.19
N PRO A 22 -5.20 -11.09 17.27
CA PRO A 22 -4.48 -12.36 17.20
C PRO A 22 -3.53 -12.44 16.00
N ALA A 23 -2.37 -13.05 16.18
CA ALA A 23 -1.30 -13.08 15.18
C ALA A 23 -1.77 -13.70 13.85
N GLU A 24 -2.61 -14.74 13.92
CA GLU A 24 -3.17 -15.44 12.77
C GLU A 24 -4.11 -14.53 11.98
N ILE A 25 -4.94 -13.74 12.68
CA ILE A 25 -5.85 -12.77 12.06
C ILE A 25 -5.05 -11.62 11.43
N ARG A 26 -4.00 -11.15 12.12
CA ARG A 26 -3.09 -10.11 11.60
C ARG A 26 -2.41 -10.58 10.31
N GLN A 27 -1.86 -11.79 10.31
CA GLN A 27 -1.21 -12.37 9.14
C GLN A 27 -2.20 -12.52 7.99
N PHE A 28 -3.38 -13.09 8.25
CA PHE A 28 -4.44 -13.23 7.25
C PHE A 28 -4.83 -11.89 6.63
N ALA A 29 -4.98 -10.84 7.44
CA ALA A 29 -5.32 -9.50 6.94
C ALA A 29 -4.22 -8.92 6.04
N ILE A 30 -2.96 -9.08 6.42
CA ILE A 30 -1.81 -8.61 5.61
C ILE A 30 -1.71 -9.37 4.29
N GLU A 31 -1.87 -10.68 4.31
CA GLU A 31 -1.83 -11.51 3.10
C GLU A 31 -3.01 -11.21 2.18
N SER A 32 -4.21 -11.06 2.75
CA SER A 32 -5.41 -10.66 2.01
C SER A 32 -5.25 -9.29 1.36
N LEU A 33 -4.69 -8.31 2.08
CA LEU A 33 -4.44 -6.97 1.54
C LEU A 33 -3.43 -7.01 0.38
N ARG A 34 -2.36 -7.79 0.52
CA ARG A 34 -1.38 -7.96 -0.56
C ARG A 34 -2.01 -8.55 -1.80
N TRP A 35 -2.82 -9.60 -1.63
CA TRP A 35 -3.48 -10.26 -2.74
C TRP A 35 -4.48 -9.33 -3.43
N GLN A 36 -5.32 -8.63 -2.65
CA GLN A 36 -6.27 -7.65 -3.18
C GLN A 36 -5.57 -6.49 -3.91
N ALA A 37 -4.47 -5.99 -3.35
CA ALA A 37 -3.70 -4.95 -4.01
C ALA A 37 -3.09 -5.44 -5.33
N GLN A 38 -2.62 -6.69 -5.39
CA GLN A 38 -2.12 -7.28 -6.62
C GLN A 38 -3.23 -7.40 -7.67
N GLU A 39 -4.42 -7.88 -7.31
CA GLU A 39 -5.57 -7.97 -8.23
C GLU A 39 -5.95 -6.61 -8.82
N ILE A 40 -6.01 -5.56 -7.98
CA ILE A 40 -6.30 -4.20 -8.45
C ILE A 40 -5.22 -3.71 -9.42
N ILE A 41 -3.95 -3.98 -9.12
CA ILE A 41 -2.83 -3.61 -10.01
C ILE A 41 -2.96 -4.33 -11.35
N ASP A 42 -3.24 -5.64 -11.34
CA ASP A 42 -3.37 -6.43 -12.56
C ASP A 42 -4.53 -5.93 -13.42
N GLU A 43 -5.68 -5.63 -12.81
CA GLU A 43 -6.83 -5.03 -13.48
C GLU A 43 -6.46 -3.68 -14.13
N LEU A 44 -5.85 -2.75 -13.37
CA LEU A 44 -5.42 -1.44 -13.88
C LEU A 44 -4.42 -1.55 -15.04
N LEU A 45 -3.49 -2.52 -14.97
CA LEU A 45 -2.51 -2.76 -16.02
C LEU A 45 -3.10 -3.47 -17.24
N SER A 46 -4.23 -4.14 -17.10
CA SER A 46 -4.96 -4.82 -18.18
C SER A 46 -5.85 -3.88 -19.01
N SER A 47 -6.15 -2.68 -18.49
CA SER A 47 -6.92 -1.65 -19.22
C SER A 47 -6.38 -1.45 -20.63
N THR A 48 -7.27 -1.44 -21.61
CA THR A 48 -6.94 -1.17 -23.02
C THR A 48 -7.12 0.29 -23.41
N ASP A 49 -7.50 1.16 -22.46
CA ASP A 49 -7.65 2.59 -22.74
C ASP A 49 -6.27 3.22 -22.97
N PRO A 50 -6.03 3.87 -24.13
CA PRO A 50 -4.80 4.61 -24.39
C PRO A 50 -4.57 5.78 -23.43
N ALA A 51 -5.64 6.38 -22.87
CA ALA A 51 -5.54 7.48 -21.92
C ALA A 51 -4.84 7.06 -20.62
N ASP A 52 -4.90 5.77 -20.27
CA ASP A 52 -4.33 5.23 -19.05
C ASP A 52 -2.82 4.93 -19.17
N GLU A 53 -2.20 5.01 -20.36
CA GLU A 53 -0.81 4.55 -20.56
C GLU A 53 0.20 5.26 -19.66
N LEU A 54 0.03 6.55 -19.40
CA LEU A 54 0.88 7.29 -18.48
C LEU A 54 0.70 6.79 -17.03
N ALA A 55 -0.54 6.55 -16.62
CA ALA A 55 -0.85 6.01 -15.31
C ALA A 55 -0.32 4.58 -15.14
N LYS A 56 -0.43 3.73 -16.16
CA LYS A 56 0.13 2.36 -16.21
C LYS A 56 1.66 2.38 -16.13
N ALA A 57 2.33 3.25 -16.89
CA ALA A 57 3.78 3.39 -16.84
C ALA A 57 4.27 3.80 -15.44
N ARG A 58 3.55 4.74 -14.80
CA ARG A 58 3.81 5.15 -13.42
C ARG A 58 3.57 4.01 -12.43
N LEU A 59 2.46 3.28 -12.56
CA LEU A 59 2.15 2.13 -11.70
C LEU A 59 3.22 1.04 -11.80
N ARG A 60 3.67 0.68 -13.01
CA ARG A 60 4.78 -0.28 -13.22
C ARG A 60 6.06 0.14 -12.51
N ARG A 61 6.37 1.45 -12.50
CA ARG A 61 7.52 1.99 -11.76
C ARG A 61 7.34 1.82 -10.25
N PHE A 62 6.15 2.06 -9.70
CA PHE A 62 5.89 1.87 -8.27
C PHE A 62 5.94 0.41 -7.85
N VAL A 63 5.44 -0.50 -8.70
CA VAL A 63 5.55 -1.97 -8.48
C VAL A 63 7.02 -2.39 -8.43
N ALA A 64 7.83 -1.95 -9.39
CA ALA A 64 9.26 -2.27 -9.43
C ALA A 64 10.02 -1.75 -8.19
N ARG A 65 9.57 -0.64 -7.59
CA ARG A 65 10.14 -0.06 -6.36
C ARG A 65 9.71 -0.76 -5.08
N ASN A 66 8.62 -1.54 -5.12
CA ASN A 66 8.01 -2.18 -3.95
C ASN A 66 7.87 -3.70 -4.15
N PRO A 67 8.97 -4.45 -4.31
CA PRO A 67 8.92 -5.90 -4.54
C PRO A 67 8.26 -6.63 -3.36
N GLY A 68 7.24 -7.44 -3.65
CA GLY A 68 6.47 -8.17 -2.65
C GLY A 68 5.55 -7.31 -1.78
N ARG A 69 5.38 -6.03 -2.12
CA ARG A 69 4.54 -5.07 -1.40
C ARG A 69 3.60 -4.30 -2.36
N PRO A 70 2.72 -5.00 -3.09
CA PRO A 70 1.78 -4.36 -4.02
C PRO A 70 0.91 -3.30 -3.34
N GLU A 71 0.56 -3.48 -2.07
CA GLU A 71 -0.20 -2.51 -1.26
C GLU A 71 0.51 -1.15 -1.15
N LYS A 72 1.84 -1.14 -1.10
CA LYS A 72 2.63 0.11 -1.08
C LYS A 72 2.73 0.73 -2.45
N ALA A 73 2.91 -0.08 -3.50
CA ALA A 73 2.93 0.42 -4.88
C ALA A 73 1.60 1.10 -5.24
N LEU A 74 0.49 0.49 -4.84
CA LEU A 74 -0.85 1.01 -5.07
C LEU A 74 -1.11 2.29 -4.26
N LEU A 75 -0.68 2.35 -2.99
CA LEU A 75 -0.77 3.57 -2.19
C LEU A 75 0.05 4.72 -2.80
N GLU A 76 1.30 4.46 -3.23
CA GLU A 76 2.12 5.46 -3.93
C GLU A 76 1.45 5.97 -5.21
N GLN A 77 0.81 5.07 -5.98
CA GLN A 77 0.04 5.45 -7.16
C GLN A 77 -1.14 6.37 -6.81
N PHE A 78 -1.91 6.06 -5.76
CA PHE A 78 -3.03 6.89 -5.35
C PHE A 78 -2.58 8.28 -4.88
N MET A 79 -1.56 8.35 -4.01
CA MET A 79 -1.01 9.62 -3.55
C MET A 79 -0.40 10.45 -4.70
N ALA A 80 0.18 9.79 -5.72
CA ALA A 80 0.70 10.46 -6.91
C ALA A 80 -0.38 10.83 -7.93
N SER A 81 -1.61 10.33 -7.75
CA SER A 81 -2.78 10.67 -8.56
C SER A 81 -3.61 11.80 -7.94
N GLU A 82 -3.29 12.23 -6.71
CA GLU A 82 -3.90 13.38 -6.03
C GLU A 82 -3.46 14.76 -6.57
N ASP A 83 -3.06 14.82 -7.85
CA ASP A 83 -3.39 15.97 -8.71
C ASP A 83 -4.85 15.82 -9.21
N GLY A 84 -5.79 15.62 -8.28
CA GLY A 84 -7.27 15.64 -8.38
C GLY A 84 -7.99 14.87 -9.51
N PRO A 85 -9.05 14.07 -9.23
CA PRO A 85 -10.09 13.93 -10.24
C PRO A 85 -10.66 15.34 -10.48
N ALA A 86 -10.64 15.80 -11.74
CA ALA A 86 -11.40 16.98 -12.13
C ALA A 86 -12.87 16.72 -11.77
N LEU A 87 -13.34 17.38 -10.71
CA LEU A 87 -14.76 17.53 -10.40
C LEU A 87 -15.44 18.40 -11.46
#